data_AF-A0A9E3Y891-F1
#
_entry.id   AF-A0A9E3Y891-F1
#
_cell.length_a   1.000
_cell.length_b   1.000
_cell.length_c   1.000
_cell.angle_alpha   90.00
_cell.angle_beta   90.00
_cell.angle_gamma   90.00
#
_symmetry.space_group_name_H-M   'P 1'
#
loop_
_entity.id
_entity.type
_entity.pdbx_description
1 polymer ?
#
loop_
_entity_poly.entity_id
_entity_poly.type
_entity_poly.pdbx_seq_one_letter_code
_entity_poly.pdbx_strand_id
1 'polypeptide(L)'
;MTEGEDYEVVLYMKTPPDREALEHIVEVLEDPVEDLVRKDSRFKKLELDEQDYVSNPQAVVDLLVDEKALLQRPLLVSEGRAIIGRPKDRVGDFLDA
;
A
#
# COMPACT_ATOMS: atom_id res chain seq x y z
N MET A 1 -24.72 -15.70 -8.22
CA MET A 1 -25.01 -14.36 -7.66
C MET A 1 -23.98 -14.21 -6.56
N THR A 2 -22.86 -13.56 -6.83
CA THR A 2 -21.82 -13.38 -5.81
C THR A 2 -22.31 -12.24 -4.92
N GLU A 3 -22.72 -12.58 -3.70
CA GLU A 3 -23.01 -11.63 -2.64
C GLU A 3 -21.79 -10.70 -2.52
N GLY A 4 -22.04 -9.41 -2.75
CA GLY A 4 -21.01 -8.39 -2.67
C GLY A 4 -20.74 -8.13 -1.22
N GLU A 5 -19.57 -8.54 -0.74
CA GLU A 5 -18.99 -7.90 0.43
C GLU A 5 -18.91 -6.39 0.15
N ASP A 6 -19.43 -5.60 1.08
CA ASP A 6 -19.36 -4.14 1.02
C ASP A 6 -17.90 -3.69 1.20
N TYR A 7 -17.14 -3.66 0.11
CA TYR A 7 -15.80 -3.05 0.10
C TYR A 7 -15.87 -1.62 -0.44
N GLU A 8 -15.15 -0.72 0.22
CA GLU A 8 -14.98 0.66 -0.27
C GLU A 8 -13.81 0.73 -1.26
N VAL A 9 -14.10 1.11 -2.50
CA VAL A 9 -13.04 1.37 -3.49
C VAL A 9 -12.54 2.80 -3.34
N VAL A 10 -11.43 2.97 -2.64
CA VAL A 10 -10.78 4.28 -2.51
C VAL A 10 -9.88 4.57 -3.71
N LEU A 11 -10.27 5.57 -4.50
CA LEU A 11 -9.39 6.14 -5.54
C LEU A 11 -8.29 6.98 -4.87
N TYR A 12 -7.23 6.35 -4.40
CA TYR A 12 -6.17 7.00 -3.62
C TYR A 12 -5.47 8.20 -4.33
N MET A 13 -5.54 8.30 -5.66
CA MET A 13 -5.05 9.51 -6.36
C MET A 13 -5.98 10.71 -6.19
N LYS A 14 -7.26 10.49 -5.90
CA LYS A 14 -8.25 11.54 -5.59
C LYS A 14 -8.32 11.81 -4.10
N THR A 15 -8.32 10.74 -3.31
CA THR A 15 -8.42 10.78 -1.85
C THR A 15 -7.27 9.96 -1.27
N PRO A 16 -6.05 10.50 -1.29
CA PRO A 16 -4.92 9.74 -0.79
C PRO A 16 -5.02 9.50 0.72
N PRO A 17 -4.47 8.39 1.22
CA PRO A 17 -4.31 8.21 2.65
C PRO A 17 -3.43 9.34 3.21
N ASP A 18 -3.79 9.79 4.40
CA ASP A 18 -2.95 10.68 5.19
C ASP A 18 -1.88 9.86 5.94
N ARG A 19 -1.09 10.57 6.76
CA ARG A 19 -0.03 9.94 7.54
C ARG A 19 -0.58 8.90 8.51
N GLU A 20 -1.64 9.21 9.24
CA GLU A 20 -2.23 8.32 10.24
C GLU A 20 -2.74 7.03 9.57
N ALA A 21 -3.40 7.15 8.42
CA ALA A 21 -3.82 6.00 7.64
C ALA A 21 -2.63 5.16 7.13
N LEU A 22 -1.55 5.79 6.67
CA LEU A 22 -0.34 5.09 6.23
C LEU A 22 0.39 4.38 7.38
N GLU A 23 0.48 5.03 8.54
CA GLU A 23 1.04 4.42 9.77
C GLU A 23 0.22 3.19 10.15
N HIS A 24 -1.12 3.31 10.16
CA HIS A 24 -1.99 2.18 10.44
C HIS A 24 -1.81 1.04 9.42
N ILE A 25 -1.77 1.34 8.13
CA ILE A 25 -1.55 0.35 7.07
C ILE A 25 -0.25 -0.42 7.32
N VAL A 26 0.83 0.29 7.63
CA VAL A 26 2.16 -0.29 7.86
C VAL A 26 2.17 -1.18 9.10
N GLU A 27 1.43 -0.84 10.16
CA GLU A 27 1.31 -1.68 11.37
C GLU A 27 0.61 -3.02 11.11
N VAL A 28 -0.37 -3.04 10.21
CA VAL A 28 -1.19 -4.22 9.91
C VAL A 28 -0.79 -4.93 8.62
N LEU A 29 0.27 -4.47 7.96
CA LEU A 29 0.75 -5.04 6.69
C LEU A 29 1.38 -6.41 6.90
N GLU A 30 0.94 -7.40 6.14
CA GLU A 30 1.50 -8.75 6.17
C GLU A 30 2.74 -8.91 5.28
N ASP A 31 2.85 -8.06 4.26
CA ASP A 31 4.00 -8.02 3.35
C ASP A 31 5.10 -7.09 3.89
N PRO A 32 6.35 -7.17 3.38
CA PRO A 32 7.40 -6.22 3.75
C PRO A 32 6.97 -4.76 3.52
N VAL A 33 7.27 -3.89 4.48
CA VAL A 33 6.84 -2.47 4.43
C VAL A 33 7.40 -1.73 3.22
N GLU A 34 8.61 -2.07 2.79
CA GLU A 34 9.24 -1.53 1.58
C GLU A 34 8.47 -1.85 0.29
N ASP A 35 7.68 -2.92 0.27
CA ASP A 35 6.91 -3.30 -0.91
C ASP A 35 5.69 -2.38 -1.13
N LEU A 36 5.32 -1.56 -0.13
CA LEU A 36 4.36 -0.47 -0.31
C LEU A 36 4.86 0.61 -1.28
N VAL A 37 6.17 0.69 -1.50
CA VAL A 37 6.80 1.66 -2.40
C VAL A 37 6.91 1.06 -3.80
N ARG A 38 6.18 1.67 -4.74
CA ARG A 38 6.16 1.27 -6.14
C ARG A 38 7.41 1.73 -6.88
N LYS A 39 8.25 0.77 -7.25
CA LYS A 39 9.53 0.98 -7.97
C LYS A 39 9.35 1.17 -9.49
N ASP A 40 8.52 2.13 -9.90
CA ASP A 40 8.26 2.43 -11.31
C ASP A 40 9.17 3.55 -11.88
N SER A 41 8.85 4.05 -13.07
CA SER A 41 9.60 5.16 -13.68
C SER A 41 9.61 6.44 -12.83
N ARG A 42 8.60 6.66 -11.97
CA ARG A 42 8.57 7.80 -11.04
C ARG A 42 9.62 7.63 -9.95
N PHE A 43 9.73 6.44 -9.36
CA PHE A 43 10.77 6.12 -8.39
C PHE A 43 12.17 6.43 -8.94
N LYS A 44 12.45 5.96 -10.17
CA LYS A 44 13.73 6.23 -10.86
C LYS A 44 13.94 7.71 -11.17
N LYS A 45 12.89 8.43 -11.58
CA LYS A 45 12.96 9.86 -11.91
C LYS A 45 13.23 10.72 -10.68
N LEU A 46 12.78 10.28 -9.52
CA LEU A 46 13.03 10.94 -8.23
C LEU A 46 14.40 10.58 -7.64
N GLU A 47 15.17 9.72 -8.31
CA GLU A 47 16.52 9.32 -7.90
C GLU A 47 16.57 8.74 -6.47
N LEU A 48 15.49 8.07 -6.07
CA LEU A 48 15.36 7.48 -4.74
C LEU A 48 16.23 6.23 -4.61
N ASP A 49 16.91 6.07 -3.48
CA ASP A 49 17.59 4.83 -3.12
C ASP A 49 16.65 3.98 -2.25
N GLU A 50 16.58 2.70 -2.56
CA GLU A 50 15.79 1.73 -1.79
C GLU A 50 16.37 1.51 -0.39
N GLN A 51 17.69 1.64 -0.24
CA GLN A 51 18.37 1.47 1.04
C GLN A 51 18.00 2.55 2.06
N ASP A 52 17.43 3.68 1.63
CA ASP A 52 17.01 4.76 2.51
C ASP A 52 15.78 4.40 3.36
N TYR A 53 14.97 3.42 2.93
CA TYR A 53 13.71 3.06 3.59
C TYR A 53 13.51 1.56 3.86
N VAL A 54 14.34 0.68 3.34
CA VAL A 54 14.25 -0.78 3.60
C VAL A 54 14.28 -1.07 5.10
N SER A 55 13.37 -1.94 5.55
CA SER A 55 13.23 -2.31 6.97
C SER A 55 13.00 -1.12 7.92
N ASN A 56 12.58 0.04 7.40
CA ASN A 56 12.28 1.24 8.17
C ASN A 56 10.84 1.72 7.89
N PRO A 57 9.86 1.24 8.70
CA PRO A 57 8.47 1.65 8.61
C PRO A 57 8.25 3.16 8.53
N GLN A 58 8.96 3.93 9.36
CA GLN A 58 8.80 5.38 9.42
C GLN A 58 9.27 6.06 8.14
N ALA A 59 10.42 5.63 7.59
CA ALA A 59 10.94 6.16 6.33
C ALA A 59 10.01 5.83 5.15
N VAL A 60 9.37 4.66 5.15
CA VAL A 60 8.34 4.30 4.16
C VAL A 60 7.14 5.23 4.26
N VAL A 61 6.62 5.47 5.46
CA VAL A 61 5.50 6.39 5.68
C VAL A 61 5.86 7.80 5.20
N ASP A 62 7.03 8.32 5.61
CA ASP A 62 7.48 9.66 5.23
C ASP A 62 7.56 9.80 3.71
N LEU A 63 8.18 8.82 3.03
CA LEU A 63 8.26 8.78 1.57
C LEU A 63 6.87 8.75 0.92
N LEU A 64 5.93 7.96 1.45
CA LEU A 64 4.59 7.83 0.88
C LEU A 64 3.67 9.02 1.19
N VAL A 65 3.93 9.76 2.26
CA VAL A 65 3.23 11.03 2.55
C VAL A 65 3.65 12.10 1.55
N ASP A 66 4.95 12.20 1.27
CA ASP A 66 5.53 13.17 0.33
C ASP A 66 5.21 12.80 -1.12
N GLU A 67 5.33 11.53 -1.46
CA GLU A 67 5.23 11.01 -2.83
C GLU A 67 4.13 9.95 -2.94
N LYS A 68 2.90 10.35 -2.63
CA LYS A 68 1.71 9.46 -2.61
C LYS A 68 1.52 8.62 -3.87
N ALA A 69 1.96 9.12 -5.04
CA ALA A 69 1.89 8.40 -6.30
C ALA A 69 2.77 7.13 -6.35
N LEU A 70 3.72 6.99 -5.44
CA LEU A 70 4.53 5.80 -5.22
C LEU A 70 3.81 4.72 -4.42
N LEU A 71 2.62 4.97 -3.85
CA LEU A 71 1.89 3.91 -3.15
C LEU A 71 1.57 2.74 -4.10
N GLN A 72 1.93 1.54 -3.65
CA GLN A 72 1.75 0.28 -4.36
C GLN A 72 0.27 -0.05 -4.52
N ARG A 73 -0.07 -0.74 -5.63
CA ARG A 73 -1.45 -1.08 -5.98
C ARG A 73 -1.60 -2.43 -6.66
N PRO A 74 -2.70 -3.15 -6.43
CA PRO A 74 -3.74 -2.84 -5.43
C PRO A 74 -3.23 -3.04 -4.00
N LEU A 75 -3.72 -2.21 -3.08
CA LEU A 75 -3.52 -2.33 -1.63
C LEU A 75 -4.88 -2.63 -1.03
N LEU A 76 -4.98 -3.67 -0.22
CA LEU A 76 -6.21 -4.06 0.46
C LEU A 76 -6.00 -3.88 1.95
N VAL A 77 -7.02 -3.38 2.63
CA VAL A 77 -7.05 -3.19 4.08
C VAL A 77 -8.39 -3.73 4.57
N SER A 78 -8.36 -4.63 5.54
CA SER A 78 -9.56 -5.20 6.18
C SER A 78 -9.25 -5.45 7.66
N GLU A 79 -10.20 -5.16 8.54
CA GLU A 79 -10.15 -5.25 10.01
C GLU A 79 -8.84 -5.81 10.62
N GLY A 80 -7.81 -4.96 10.71
CA GLY A 80 -6.54 -5.29 11.37
C GLY A 80 -5.50 -6.03 10.51
N ARG A 81 -5.70 -6.08 9.19
CA ARG A 81 -4.79 -6.69 8.21
C ARG A 81 -4.72 -5.85 6.93
N ALA A 82 -3.54 -5.81 6.32
CA ALA A 82 -3.35 -5.23 5.00
C ALA A 82 -2.44 -6.11 4.13
N ILE A 83 -2.73 -6.15 2.83
CA ILE A 83 -1.90 -6.87 1.86
C ILE A 83 -1.66 -6.05 0.59
N ILE A 84 -0.55 -6.33 -0.06
CA ILE A 84 -0.29 -5.92 -1.43
C ILE A 84 -0.88 -7.01 -2.35
N GLY A 85 -1.91 -6.65 -3.11
CA GLY A 85 -2.62 -7.57 -4.01
C GLY A 85 -1.85 -7.89 -5.30
N ARG A 86 -0.57 -8.23 -5.18
CA ARG A 86 0.32 -8.68 -6.25
C ARG A 86 0.94 -10.02 -5.85
N PRO A 87 0.73 -11.12 -6.61
CA PRO A 87 -0.09 -11.23 -7.83
C PRO A 87 -1.58 -10.94 -7.58
N LYS A 88 -2.33 -10.65 -8.67
CA LYS A 88 -3.74 -10.23 -8.57
C LYS A 88 -4.65 -11.28 -7.92
N ASP A 89 -4.26 -12.55 -7.98
CA ASP A 89 -5.03 -13.65 -7.38
C ASP A 89 -5.17 -13.48 -5.85
N ARG A 90 -4.19 -12.84 -5.20
CA ARG A 90 -4.23 -12.50 -3.76
C ARG A 90 -5.40 -11.59 -3.38
N VAL A 91 -5.94 -10.83 -4.34
CA VAL A 91 -7.11 -9.97 -4.10
C VAL A 91 -8.33 -10.81 -3.81
N GLY A 92 -8.57 -11.87 -4.58
CA GLY A 92 -9.69 -12.79 -4.36
C GLY A 92 -9.52 -13.52 -3.04
N ASP A 93 -8.36 -14.15 -2.83
CA ASP A 93 -8.06 -14.91 -1.61
C ASP A 93 -8.21 -14.08 -0.32
N PHE A 94 -7.98 -12.76 -0.37
CA PHE A 94 -8.11 -11.87 0.78
C PHE A 94 -9.54 -11.40 1.02
N LEU A 95 -10.36 -11.29 -0.03
CA LEU A 95 -11.77 -10.95 0.10
C LEU A 95 -12.58 -12.16 0.56
N ASP A 96 -12.26 -13.37 0.06
CA ASP A 96 -12.96 -14.60 0.42
C ASP A 96 -12.59 -15.17 1.82
N ALA A 97 -11.72 -14.49 2.59
CA ALA A 97 -11.12 -14.98 3.85
C ALA A 97 -11.75 -14.39 5.11
#